data_AF-A0A7W1M4Q9-F1
#
_entry.id   AF-A0A7W1M4Q9-F1
#
_cell.length_a   1.000
_cell.length_b   1.000
_cell.length_c   1.000
_cell.angle_alpha   90.00
_cell.angle_beta   90.00
_cell.angle_gamma   90.00
#
_symmetry.space_group_name_H-M   'P 1'
#
loop_
_entity.id
_entity.type
_entity.pdbx_description
1 polymer ?
#
loop_
_entity_poly.entity_id
_entity_poly.type
_entity_poly.pdbx_seq_one_letter_code
_entity_poly.pdbx_strand_id
1 'polypeptide(L)'
;MRRAVLPLLGLCALALGACADTVQQRPIAHNILEGLVVAPFPVYWLGGSFRGMAVTEATHDPGGAYSVLYGDCLQGGQGTCVAPLRIVSSPDNGFLPGGGAATQTQTIRGVPATLAQGGRTIVLATSRIVVSIYATGPQLASAAASSIVPINEVAVPGATLPPRLPDSGFGAQPLPSQVPSALRPPS
;
A
#
# COMPACT_ATOMS: atom_id res chain seq x y z
N MET A 1 53.83 -4.96 -49.64
CA MET A 1 53.33 -5.11 -48.26
C MET A 1 51.97 -4.43 -48.16
N ARG A 2 50.89 -5.22 -48.00
CA ARG A 2 49.52 -4.75 -47.82
C ARG A 2 49.38 -4.13 -46.43
N ARG A 3 48.90 -2.88 -46.33
CA ARG A 3 48.35 -2.35 -45.08
C ARG A 3 46.89 -1.95 -45.33
N ALA A 4 46.03 -2.61 -44.56
CA ALA A 4 44.59 -2.59 -44.67
C ALA A 4 44.00 -1.26 -44.18
N VAL A 5 42.89 -0.90 -44.83
CA VAL A 5 41.92 0.12 -44.42
C VAL A 5 41.25 -0.31 -43.10
N LEU A 6 41.06 0.62 -42.16
CA LEU A 6 40.03 0.49 -41.13
C LEU A 6 39.24 1.80 -41.02
N PRO A 7 37.91 1.77 -41.22
CA PRO A 7 37.05 2.93 -41.11
C PRO A 7 36.69 3.22 -39.64
N LEU A 8 36.70 4.50 -39.28
CA LEU A 8 36.25 5.01 -37.98
C LEU A 8 34.72 5.08 -37.99
N LEU A 9 34.05 4.01 -37.58
CA LEU A 9 32.59 3.96 -37.40
C LEU A 9 32.28 3.17 -36.13
N GLY A 10 31.61 3.83 -35.19
CA GLY A 10 30.84 3.17 -34.13
C GLY A 10 31.30 3.49 -32.72
N LEU A 11 30.54 4.35 -32.02
CA LEU A 11 30.10 4.15 -30.63
C LEU A 11 29.15 5.28 -30.20
N CYS A 12 28.02 5.41 -30.91
CA CYS A 12 26.82 6.06 -30.38
C CYS A 12 25.75 4.98 -30.16
N ALA A 13 25.94 4.15 -29.15
CA ALA A 13 24.89 3.28 -28.65
C ALA A 13 25.19 2.99 -27.19
N LEU A 14 24.35 3.54 -26.29
CA LEU A 14 23.91 3.01 -25.00
C LEU A 14 23.29 4.15 -24.18
N ALA A 15 22.16 4.67 -24.68
CA ALA A 15 21.18 5.36 -23.84
C ALA A 15 19.82 4.68 -24.08
N LEU A 16 19.77 3.38 -23.82
CA LEU A 16 18.50 2.71 -23.52
C LEU A 16 18.10 3.20 -22.12
N GLY A 17 17.62 4.44 -22.05
CA GLY A 17 16.79 4.87 -20.93
C GLY A 17 15.58 3.96 -20.94
N ALA A 18 15.52 3.05 -19.99
CA ALA A 18 14.33 2.28 -19.69
C ALA A 18 13.25 3.28 -19.24
N CYS A 19 12.50 3.82 -20.19
CA CYS A 19 11.21 4.43 -19.90
C CYS A 19 10.27 3.30 -19.50
N ALA A 20 10.36 2.88 -18.23
CA ALA A 20 9.25 2.18 -17.62
C ALA A 20 8.05 3.12 -17.67
N ASP A 21 6.90 2.62 -18.10
CA ASP A 21 5.61 3.32 -18.14
C ASP A 21 5.18 3.68 -16.71
N THR A 22 5.82 4.72 -16.18
CA THR A 22 5.45 5.32 -14.91
C THR A 22 4.20 6.14 -15.18
N VAL A 23 3.07 5.74 -14.58
CA VAL A 23 1.79 6.46 -14.72
C VAL A 23 1.86 7.86 -14.07
N GLN A 24 2.94 8.17 -13.37
CA GLN A 24 3.03 9.26 -12.42
C GLN A 24 3.92 10.40 -12.91
N GLN A 25 3.37 11.26 -13.77
CA GLN A 25 4.06 12.44 -14.31
C GLN A 25 3.79 13.74 -13.53
N ARG A 26 2.93 13.71 -12.50
CA ARG A 26 2.52 14.92 -11.77
C ARG A 26 3.04 14.93 -10.32
N PRO A 27 3.39 16.10 -9.77
CA PRO A 27 3.71 16.24 -8.35
C PRO A 27 2.60 15.68 -7.48
N ILE A 28 2.98 15.06 -6.37
CA ILE A 28 2.09 14.61 -5.30
C ILE A 28 1.18 15.78 -4.93
N ALA A 29 -0.14 15.63 -5.13
CA ALA A 29 -1.08 16.68 -4.81
C ALA A 29 -0.99 17.03 -3.31
N HIS A 30 -0.91 18.32 -2.98
CA HIS A 30 -0.69 18.80 -1.60
C HIS A 30 -1.77 18.35 -0.60
N ASN A 31 -2.95 17.95 -1.08
CA ASN A 31 -4.07 17.47 -0.28
C ASN A 31 -3.92 16.02 0.24
N ILE A 32 -2.85 15.30 -0.13
CA ILE A 32 -2.71 13.86 0.09
C ILE A 32 -2.43 13.49 1.57
N LEU A 33 -1.75 14.34 2.33
CA LEU A 33 -1.43 14.07 3.73
C LEU A 33 -2.47 14.64 4.70
N GLU A 34 -3.13 15.74 4.33
CA GLU A 34 -4.13 16.40 5.17
C GLU A 34 -5.28 15.46 5.52
N GLY A 35 -5.77 14.70 4.53
CA GLY A 35 -6.84 13.71 4.74
C GLY A 35 -6.45 12.58 5.69
N LEU A 36 -5.17 12.18 5.71
CA LEU A 36 -4.68 11.14 6.62
C LEU A 36 -4.55 11.65 8.05
N VAL A 37 -4.18 12.93 8.22
CA VAL A 37 -3.99 13.57 9.53
C VAL A 37 -5.32 13.77 10.25
N VAL A 38 -6.40 14.10 9.53
CA VAL A 38 -7.73 14.34 10.11
C VAL A 38 -8.62 13.08 10.16
N ALA A 39 -8.06 11.91 9.85
CA ALA A 39 -8.81 10.66 9.83
C ALA A 39 -9.38 10.29 11.22
N PRO A 40 -10.56 9.64 11.28
CA PRO A 40 -11.26 9.36 12.54
C PRO A 40 -10.67 8.19 13.35
N PHE A 41 -9.62 7.54 12.83
CA PHE A 41 -8.89 6.44 13.47
C PHE A 41 -7.42 6.50 13.05
N PRO A 42 -6.49 5.83 13.75
CA PRO A 42 -5.07 5.87 13.40
C PRO A 42 -4.81 5.37 11.97
N VAL A 43 -4.18 6.22 11.14
CA VAL A 43 -3.78 5.86 9.78
C VAL A 43 -2.29 5.57 9.74
N TYR A 44 -1.93 4.33 9.44
CA TYR A 44 -0.55 3.88 9.45
C TYR A 44 0.18 4.17 8.15
N TRP A 45 1.42 4.63 8.28
CA TRP A 45 2.33 4.98 7.19
C TRP A 45 3.79 4.76 7.62
N LEU A 46 4.74 5.09 6.75
CA LEU A 46 6.19 4.91 6.94
C LEU A 46 6.96 6.24 6.84
N GLY A 47 6.23 7.37 6.91
CA GLY A 47 6.75 8.71 6.62
C GLY A 47 6.68 9.06 5.12
N GLY A 48 7.27 10.19 4.74
CA GLY A 48 7.26 10.67 3.34
C GLY A 48 8.09 9.79 2.38
N SER A 49 8.94 8.92 2.90
CA SER A 49 9.71 7.96 2.11
C SER A 49 10.09 6.74 2.93
N PHE A 50 10.20 5.58 2.28
CA PHE A 50 10.65 4.34 2.91
C PHE A 50 11.54 3.55 1.96
N ARG A 51 12.74 3.16 2.43
CA ARG A 51 13.72 2.41 1.64
C ARG A 51 13.99 3.02 0.25
N GLY A 52 14.10 4.34 0.18
CA GLY A 52 14.36 5.09 -1.06
C GLY A 52 13.13 5.34 -1.94
N MET A 53 11.96 4.84 -1.56
CA MET A 53 10.71 5.07 -2.28
C MET A 53 9.94 6.21 -1.61
N ALA A 54 9.65 7.28 -2.35
CA ALA A 54 8.77 8.35 -1.87
C ALA A 54 7.31 7.88 -1.85
N VAL A 55 6.49 8.50 -1.01
CA VAL A 55 5.03 8.40 -1.15
C VAL A 55 4.65 8.90 -2.52
N THR A 56 3.93 8.11 -3.28
CA THR A 56 3.45 8.46 -4.61
C THR A 56 1.97 8.82 -4.57
N GLU A 57 1.17 8.09 -3.82
CA GLU A 57 -0.27 8.33 -3.73
C GLU A 57 -0.76 8.09 -2.31
N ALA A 58 -1.76 8.86 -1.88
CA ALA A 58 -2.61 8.43 -0.78
C ALA A 58 -4.08 8.70 -1.14
N THR A 59 -4.94 7.77 -0.76
CA THR A 59 -6.35 7.78 -1.10
C THR A 59 -7.20 7.44 0.11
N HIS A 60 -8.44 7.90 0.07
CA HIS A 60 -9.51 7.49 0.97
C HIS A 60 -10.63 6.91 0.09
N ASP A 61 -11.02 5.67 0.36
CA ASP A 61 -12.08 5.01 -0.40
C ASP A 61 -13.45 5.14 0.28
N PRO A 62 -14.56 4.96 -0.46
CA PRO A 62 -15.91 4.99 0.13
C PRO A 62 -16.17 3.90 1.18
N GLY A 63 -15.30 2.91 1.29
CA GLY A 63 -15.28 1.88 2.33
C GLY A 63 -14.69 2.37 3.66
N GLY A 64 -14.22 3.63 3.71
CA GLY A 64 -13.61 4.23 4.87
C GLY A 64 -12.14 3.88 5.06
N ALA A 65 -11.50 3.18 4.11
CA ALA A 65 -10.10 2.83 4.22
C ALA A 65 -9.20 3.93 3.64
N TYR A 66 -8.04 4.11 4.28
CA TYR A 66 -6.99 5.03 3.84
C TYR A 66 -5.82 4.21 3.31
N SER A 67 -5.36 4.52 2.10
CA SER A 67 -4.21 3.85 1.46
C SER A 67 -3.06 4.83 1.28
N VAL A 68 -1.82 4.37 1.48
CA VAL A 68 -0.58 5.10 1.15
C VAL A 68 0.31 4.21 0.30
N LEU A 69 0.67 4.68 -0.89
CA LEU A 69 1.49 3.98 -1.87
C LEU A 69 2.90 4.58 -1.88
N TYR A 70 3.91 3.72 -2.01
CA TYR A 70 5.32 4.10 -2.07
C TYR A 70 5.96 3.54 -3.35
N GLY A 71 6.71 4.41 -4.02
CA GLY A 71 7.41 4.08 -5.26
C GLY A 71 6.51 4.20 -6.48
N ASP A 72 7.13 4.14 -7.65
CA ASP A 72 6.45 4.45 -8.91
C ASP A 72 5.27 3.53 -9.16
N CYS A 73 4.16 4.16 -9.59
CA CYS A 73 2.98 3.46 -10.03
C CYS A 73 3.25 2.79 -11.38
N LEU A 74 3.49 1.47 -11.36
CA LEU A 74 3.56 0.67 -12.57
C LEU A 74 2.14 0.34 -13.03
N GLN A 75 1.89 0.44 -14.33
CA GLN A 75 0.61 0.09 -14.91
C GLN A 75 0.39 -1.44 -14.80
N GLY A 76 -0.54 -1.84 -13.95
CA GLY A 76 -1.06 -3.20 -13.85
C GLY A 76 -2.14 -3.50 -14.88
N GLY A 77 -2.64 -4.75 -14.86
CA GLY A 77 -3.77 -5.15 -15.69
C GLY A 77 -4.98 -4.22 -15.48
N GLN A 78 -5.71 -3.93 -16.56
CA GLN A 78 -6.86 -2.99 -16.58
C GLN A 78 -6.51 -1.54 -16.18
N GLY A 79 -5.24 -1.13 -16.27
CA GLY A 79 -4.83 0.25 -15.96
C GLY A 79 -4.77 0.54 -14.46
N THR A 80 -4.72 -0.49 -13.62
CA THR A 80 -4.63 -0.34 -12.16
C THR A 80 -3.21 0.00 -11.71
N CYS A 81 -3.07 0.84 -10.70
CA CYS A 81 -1.76 1.15 -10.13
C CYS A 81 -1.21 -0.01 -9.31
N VAL A 82 0.00 -0.48 -9.63
CA VAL A 82 0.72 -1.48 -8.83
C VAL A 82 2.01 -0.86 -8.29
N ALA A 83 1.90 -0.21 -7.14
CA ALA A 83 3.06 0.32 -6.44
C ALA A 83 3.90 -0.80 -5.78
N PRO A 84 5.23 -0.63 -5.65
CA PRO A 84 6.10 -1.55 -4.93
C PRO A 84 5.65 -1.87 -3.50
N LEU A 85 5.05 -0.88 -2.82
CA LEU A 85 4.54 -1.00 -1.46
C LEU A 85 3.26 -0.17 -1.29
N ARG A 86 2.25 -0.78 -0.67
CA ARG A 86 1.00 -0.13 -0.29
C ARG A 86 0.65 -0.48 1.15
N ILE A 87 0.34 0.54 1.95
CA ILE A 87 -0.18 0.40 3.31
C ILE A 87 -1.65 0.81 3.27
N VAL A 88 -2.53 0.01 3.85
CA VAL A 88 -3.97 0.29 3.94
C VAL A 88 -4.39 0.21 5.38
N SER A 89 -4.91 1.30 5.93
CA SER A 89 -5.54 1.34 7.24
C SER A 89 -7.06 1.37 7.05
N SER A 90 -7.73 0.34 7.52
CA SER A 90 -9.18 0.20 7.41
C SER A 90 -9.79 -0.06 8.79
N PRO A 91 -11.07 0.27 9.01
CA PRO A 91 -11.80 -0.25 10.16
C PRO A 91 -11.63 -1.77 10.31
N ASP A 92 -11.83 -2.33 11.52
CA ASP A 92 -11.56 -3.74 11.92
C ASP A 92 -12.13 -4.83 10.99
N ASN A 93 -12.96 -4.45 10.01
CA ASN A 93 -13.57 -5.35 9.03
C ASN A 93 -13.33 -4.94 7.56
N GLY A 94 -12.32 -4.11 7.30
CA GLY A 94 -11.84 -3.88 5.94
C GLY A 94 -11.25 -5.15 5.34
N PHE A 95 -11.50 -5.34 4.04
CA PHE A 95 -11.06 -6.46 3.21
C PHE A 95 -9.79 -7.17 3.73
N LEU A 96 -9.89 -8.48 4.04
CA LEU A 96 -8.73 -9.33 4.30
C LEU A 96 -8.11 -9.72 2.94
N PRO A 97 -6.96 -9.16 2.54
CA PRO A 97 -6.31 -9.59 1.32
C PRO A 97 -5.70 -10.98 1.44
N GLY A 98 -6.03 -11.82 0.47
CA GLY A 98 -5.43 -13.15 0.35
C GLY A 98 -6.23 -14.10 -0.53
N GLY A 99 -7.54 -13.89 -0.69
CA GLY A 99 -8.39 -14.88 -1.34
C GLY A 99 -8.23 -16.26 -0.69
N GLY A 100 -8.43 -17.34 -1.43
CA GLY A 100 -8.20 -18.71 -0.95
C GLY A 100 -6.72 -19.12 -0.81
N ALA A 101 -5.77 -18.17 -0.83
CA ALA A 101 -4.35 -18.48 -0.66
C ALA A 101 -4.05 -19.00 0.75
N ALA A 102 -3.07 -19.90 0.85
CA ALA A 102 -2.59 -20.37 2.15
C ALA A 102 -2.10 -19.19 3.00
N THR A 103 -2.55 -19.16 4.25
CA THR A 103 -2.19 -18.14 5.23
C THR A 103 -1.37 -18.74 6.36
N GLN A 104 -0.53 -17.90 6.98
CA GLN A 104 0.19 -18.22 8.20
C GLN A 104 -0.09 -17.14 9.23
N THR A 105 -0.21 -17.53 10.50
CA THR A 105 -0.39 -16.59 11.60
C THR A 105 0.91 -16.50 12.40
N GLN A 106 1.33 -15.28 12.71
CA GLN A 106 2.44 -15.02 13.62
C GLN A 106 2.15 -13.77 14.46
N THR A 107 3.03 -13.45 15.40
CA THR A 107 2.95 -12.19 16.15
C THR A 107 3.95 -11.19 15.58
N ILE A 108 3.50 -9.96 15.29
CA ILE A 108 4.37 -8.85 14.89
C ILE A 108 4.10 -7.71 15.87
N ARG A 109 5.15 -7.19 16.51
CA ARG A 109 5.07 -6.04 17.44
C ARG A 109 3.95 -6.18 18.48
N GLY A 110 3.76 -7.41 18.99
CA GLY A 110 2.78 -7.71 20.05
C GLY A 110 1.34 -7.94 19.58
N VAL A 111 1.04 -7.87 18.28
CA VAL A 111 -0.31 -8.15 17.76
C VAL A 111 -0.34 -9.35 16.82
N PRO A 112 -1.48 -10.05 16.69
CA PRO A 112 -1.66 -11.06 15.67
C PRO A 112 -1.48 -10.49 14.26
N ALA A 113 -0.72 -11.21 13.45
CA ALA A 113 -0.45 -10.91 12.07
C ALA A 113 -0.78 -12.11 11.19
N THR A 114 -1.53 -11.87 10.11
CA THR A 114 -1.77 -12.86 9.06
C THR A 114 -0.87 -12.58 7.87
N LEU A 115 -0.12 -13.58 7.47
CA LEU A 115 0.76 -13.56 6.30
C LEU A 115 0.08 -14.34 5.18
N ALA A 116 -0.01 -13.74 4.01
CA ALA A 116 -0.51 -14.38 2.79
C ALA A 116 0.48 -14.20 1.64
N GLN A 117 0.29 -14.97 0.56
CA GLN A 117 1.09 -14.87 -0.67
C GLN A 117 2.60 -14.97 -0.41
N GLY A 118 3.01 -15.95 0.41
CA GLY A 118 4.42 -16.14 0.78
C GLY A 118 5.01 -14.99 1.61
N GLY A 119 4.17 -14.24 2.34
CA GLY A 119 4.58 -13.12 3.21
C GLY A 119 4.65 -11.76 2.51
N ARG A 120 4.27 -11.68 1.23
CA ARG A 120 4.15 -10.41 0.49
C ARG A 120 2.97 -9.56 0.93
N THR A 121 1.97 -10.21 1.51
CA THR A 121 0.82 -9.56 2.13
C THR A 121 0.87 -9.84 3.62
N ILE A 122 0.85 -8.78 4.44
CA ILE A 122 0.79 -8.87 5.90
C ILE A 122 -0.41 -8.06 6.39
N VAL A 123 -1.23 -8.67 7.23
CA VAL A 123 -2.41 -8.06 7.82
C VAL A 123 -2.21 -8.01 9.33
N LEU A 124 -2.24 -6.81 9.91
CA LEU A 124 -2.06 -6.57 11.35
C LEU A 124 -3.38 -6.13 11.96
N ALA A 125 -3.86 -6.85 12.96
CA ALA A 125 -5.06 -6.45 13.70
C ALA A 125 -4.64 -5.66 14.96
N THR A 126 -4.93 -4.36 15.00
CA THR A 126 -4.47 -3.46 16.07
C THR A 126 -5.56 -2.44 16.42
N SER A 127 -5.80 -2.22 17.71
CA SER A 127 -6.91 -1.37 18.18
C SER A 127 -8.23 -1.78 17.48
N ARG A 128 -9.00 -0.83 16.93
CA ARG A 128 -10.24 -1.07 16.15
C ARG A 128 -10.03 -1.06 14.63
N ILE A 129 -8.81 -1.33 14.17
CA ILE A 129 -8.47 -1.28 12.75
C ILE A 129 -7.69 -2.52 12.31
N VAL A 130 -7.67 -2.71 10.99
CA VAL A 130 -6.77 -3.62 10.32
C VAL A 130 -5.80 -2.81 9.47
N VAL A 131 -4.51 -3.10 9.59
CA VAL A 131 -3.48 -2.56 8.70
C VAL A 131 -3.04 -3.64 7.73
N SER A 132 -3.36 -3.48 6.46
CA SER A 132 -2.92 -4.37 5.38
C SER A 132 -1.70 -3.78 4.66
N ILE A 133 -0.68 -4.61 4.50
CA ILE A 133 0.60 -4.26 3.89
C ILE A 133 0.78 -5.15 2.67
N TYR A 134 0.86 -4.54 1.50
CA TYR A 134 1.09 -5.22 0.23
C TYR A 134 2.44 -4.81 -0.31
N ALA A 135 3.30 -5.78 -0.61
CA ALA A 135 4.61 -5.51 -1.18
C ALA A 135 4.96 -6.44 -2.34
N THR A 136 5.90 -6.00 -3.16
CA THR A 136 6.50 -6.84 -4.22
C THR A 136 7.31 -8.01 -3.67
N GLY A 137 7.78 -7.94 -2.43
CA GLY A 137 8.54 -9.01 -1.78
C GLY A 137 8.31 -9.11 -0.26
N PRO A 138 8.48 -10.30 0.34
CA PRO A 138 8.20 -10.53 1.75
C PRO A 138 9.14 -9.76 2.70
N GLN A 139 10.39 -9.52 2.30
CA GLN A 139 11.34 -8.73 3.10
C GLN A 139 10.89 -7.27 3.20
N LEU A 140 10.33 -6.72 2.12
CA LEU A 140 9.80 -5.36 2.11
C LEU A 140 8.54 -5.25 2.97
N ALA A 141 7.63 -6.22 2.86
CA ALA A 141 6.42 -6.28 3.71
C ALA A 141 6.77 -6.39 5.19
N SER A 142 7.70 -7.29 5.56
CA SER A 142 8.13 -7.48 6.95
C SER A 142 8.79 -6.23 7.52
N ALA A 143 9.65 -5.56 6.73
CA ALA A 143 10.27 -4.32 7.13
C ALA A 143 9.25 -3.20 7.33
N ALA A 144 8.25 -3.09 6.46
CA ALA A 144 7.15 -2.15 6.62
C ALA A 144 6.36 -2.46 7.90
N ALA A 145 5.94 -3.71 8.11
CA ALA A 145 5.20 -4.13 9.31
C ALA A 145 5.94 -3.78 10.62
N SER A 146 7.27 -3.88 10.58
CA SER A 146 8.15 -3.57 11.72
C SER A 146 8.29 -2.07 11.97
N SER A 147 8.03 -1.22 10.96
CA SER A 147 8.37 0.21 11.00
C SER A 147 7.17 1.14 10.93
N ILE A 148 5.99 0.67 10.54
CA ILE A 148 4.80 1.52 10.41
C ILE A 148 4.49 2.26 11.72
N VAL A 149 4.02 3.49 11.58
CA VAL A 149 3.52 4.32 12.68
C VAL A 149 2.21 4.98 12.23
N PRO A 150 1.31 5.37 13.15
CA PRO A 150 0.22 6.29 12.80
C PRO A 150 0.77 7.66 12.39
N ILE A 151 0.16 8.30 11.39
CA ILE A 151 0.46 9.68 10.97
C ILE A 151 -0.24 10.72 11.85
N ASN A 152 -1.41 10.37 12.38
CA ASN A 152 -2.31 11.22 13.15
C ASN A 152 -2.21 10.99 14.67
N GLU A 153 -1.24 10.20 15.12
CA GLU A 153 -0.96 9.96 16.53
C GLU A 153 0.55 9.93 16.79
N VAL A 154 0.95 10.12 18.04
CA VAL A 154 2.36 10.03 18.44
C VAL A 154 2.77 8.58 18.60
N ALA A 155 3.76 8.15 17.83
CA ALA A 155 4.36 6.83 17.94
C ALA A 155 5.80 6.84 17.42
N VAL A 156 6.56 5.80 17.77
CA VAL A 156 7.91 5.57 17.26
C VAL A 156 7.98 4.28 16.44
N PRO A 157 8.72 4.25 15.32
CA PRO A 157 8.93 3.02 14.55
C PRO A 157 9.46 1.90 15.45
N GLY A 158 8.95 0.68 15.26
CA GLY A 158 9.35 -0.49 16.06
C GLY A 158 8.69 -0.64 17.43
N ALA A 159 7.98 0.37 17.96
CA ALA A 159 7.24 0.24 19.22
C ALA A 159 6.15 -0.85 19.14
N THR A 160 5.75 -1.43 20.27
CA THR A 160 4.60 -2.35 20.31
C THR A 160 3.36 -1.69 19.71
N LEU A 161 2.62 -2.43 18.88
CA LEU A 161 1.34 -1.98 18.35
C LEU A 161 0.26 -2.11 19.44
N PRO A 162 -0.73 -1.18 19.49
CA PRO A 162 -1.85 -1.32 20.41
C PRO A 162 -2.54 -2.68 20.24
N PRO A 163 -2.90 -3.38 21.33
CA PRO A 163 -3.60 -4.66 21.24
C PRO A 163 -4.91 -4.49 20.48
N ARG A 164 -5.34 -5.55 19.78
CA ARG A 164 -6.63 -5.58 19.09
C ARG A 164 -7.75 -5.41 20.13
N LEU A 165 -8.68 -4.51 19.85
CA LEU A 165 -9.92 -4.39 20.62
C LEU A 165 -10.95 -5.40 20.08
N PRO A 166 -12.02 -5.69 20.83
CA PRO A 166 -13.08 -6.55 20.34
C PRO A 166 -13.66 -6.04 19.01
N ASP A 167 -14.01 -6.99 18.14
CA ASP A 167 -14.60 -6.70 16.83
C ASP A 167 -15.81 -5.78 16.98
N SER A 168 -15.78 -4.69 16.22
CA SER A 168 -16.85 -3.68 16.19
C SER A 168 -18.10 -4.13 15.44
N GLY A 169 -18.06 -5.23 14.68
CA GLY A 169 -19.17 -5.69 13.85
C GLY A 169 -19.35 -4.88 12.55
N PHE A 170 -18.44 -3.96 12.22
CA PHE A 170 -18.46 -3.16 10.97
C PHE A 170 -18.61 -4.00 9.69
N GLY A 171 -18.14 -5.26 9.67
CA GLY A 171 -18.28 -6.16 8.51
C GLY A 171 -19.67 -6.79 8.38
N ALA A 172 -20.46 -6.79 9.46
CA ALA A 172 -21.83 -7.27 9.47
C ALA A 172 -22.85 -6.18 9.07
N GLN A 173 -22.43 -4.91 9.07
CA GLN A 173 -23.29 -3.78 8.73
C GLN A 173 -22.63 -2.94 7.62
N PRO A 174 -23.05 -3.11 6.34
CA PRO A 174 -22.46 -2.37 5.23
C PRO A 174 -22.60 -0.86 5.45
N LEU A 175 -21.57 -0.10 5.09
CA LEU A 175 -21.63 1.36 5.15
C LEU A 175 -22.81 1.89 4.32
N PRO A 176 -23.40 3.04 4.65
CA PRO A 176 -24.43 3.65 3.82
C PRO A 176 -23.99 3.84 2.35
N SER A 177 -22.70 4.09 2.11
CA SER A 177 -22.08 4.16 0.78
C SER A 177 -22.02 2.83 0.02
N GLN A 178 -22.16 1.71 0.74
CA GLN A 178 -22.10 0.33 0.22
C GLN A 178 -23.49 -0.30 0.08
N VAL A 179 -24.56 0.36 0.54
CA VAL A 179 -25.94 -0.08 0.34
C VAL A 179 -26.44 0.52 -0.98
N PRO A 180 -26.77 -0.29 -2.01
CA PRO A 180 -27.34 0.23 -3.24
C PRO A 180 -28.62 1.01 -2.94
N SER A 181 -28.82 2.15 -3.61
CA SER A 181 -30.10 2.86 -3.53
C SER A 181 -31.22 1.91 -3.94
N ALA A 182 -32.34 1.93 -3.20
CA ALA A 182 -33.50 1.13 -3.55
C ALA A 182 -33.92 1.46 -4.99
N LEU A 183 -33.98 0.43 -5.84
CA LEU A 183 -34.49 0.57 -7.20
C LEU A 183 -35.93 1.08 -7.10
N ARG A 184 -36.20 2.28 -7.62
CA ARG A 184 -37.59 2.70 -7.85
C ARG A 184 -38.16 1.79 -8.94
N PRO A 185 -39.33 1.16 -8.71
CA PRO A 185 -39.98 0.44 -9.79
C PRO A 185 -40.29 1.43 -10.93
N PRO A 186 -40.17 1.00 -12.20
CA PRO A 186 -40.62 1.81 -13.32
C PRO A 186 -42.12 2.10 -13.16
N SER A 187 -42.47 3.38 -13.28
CA SER A 187 -43.84 3.91 -13.23
C SER A 187 -44.66 3.48 -14.44
#